data_AF-A0A3Q9RMH8-F1
#
_entry.id   AF-A0A3Q9RMH8-F1
#
_cell.length_a   1.000
_cell.length_b   1.000
_cell.length_c   1.000
_cell.angle_alpha   90.00
_cell.angle_beta   90.00
_cell.angle_gamma   90.00
#
_symmetry.space_group_name_H-M   'P 1'
#
loop_
_entity.id
_entity.type
_entity.pdbx_description
1 polymer ?
#
loop_
_entity_poly.entity_id
_entity_poly.type
_entity_poly.pdbx_seq_one_letter_code
_entity_poly.pdbx_strand_id
1 'polypeptide(L)'
;MYKKVKIVSPVLLGLTLAITGCNTDIQDNQSEPKQEQIQKEAQITRLQSLNAMTIQMTFSEPLSEEEVNIDNLEKIKKNFEFNNDMSIVNVPRLKIGAKSTYIVPVTIQKPGTTYTVSYKDGEKQSFEASDEKINIRQTRQVTNDTFEIESFIEDGVTDYANIIEAYRAGRGNLAFQVDDENKDENGKQYQVISSLRDRVVTITTDKGEEIKANYVPFTQAADGRQAPKFRLPDGQTLNPGTKYTVTSDWAIIKNSSFTAKEFTPLTIESAEAIDNKSFQITLDKDPGMELFAGRKVELRGDDGSNIEAQYRFSSRKGPVGIFDVLNEKTLQSGVKYAVVPMGNWATPDTVTLTTK
;
A
#
# COMPACT_ATOMS: atom_id res chain seq x y z
N MET A 1 -14.67 -29.50 -45.86
CA MET A 1 -14.86 -28.37 -46.79
C MET A 1 -14.15 -27.15 -46.22
N TYR A 2 -13.14 -26.63 -46.94
CA TYR A 2 -12.45 -25.32 -46.86
C TYR A 2 -11.98 -24.76 -45.50
N LYS A 3 -10.77 -24.22 -45.31
CA LYS A 3 -9.45 -24.22 -45.99
C LYS A 3 -8.49 -23.59 -44.96
N LYS A 4 -7.35 -24.21 -44.65
CA LYS A 4 -6.26 -23.60 -43.86
C LYS A 4 -5.45 -22.66 -44.76
N VAL A 5 -5.24 -21.41 -44.34
CA VAL A 5 -4.31 -20.47 -44.97
C VAL A 5 -3.00 -20.47 -44.17
N LYS A 6 -1.92 -20.92 -44.81
CA LYS A 6 -0.53 -20.68 -44.39
C LYS A 6 -0.10 -19.34 -44.96
N ILE A 7 0.49 -18.47 -44.15
CA ILE A 7 1.22 -17.29 -44.61
C ILE A 7 2.71 -17.58 -44.49
N VAL A 8 3.41 -17.30 -45.59
CA VAL A 8 4.81 -17.58 -45.87
C VAL A 8 5.61 -16.30 -45.64
N SER A 9 6.73 -16.39 -44.92
CA SER A 9 7.75 -15.33 -44.84
C SER A 9 8.48 -15.16 -46.17
N PRO A 10 8.82 -13.94 -46.60
CA PRO A 10 9.87 -13.74 -47.57
C PRO A 10 11.21 -13.49 -46.87
N VAL A 11 12.15 -14.38 -47.20
CA VAL A 11 13.60 -14.20 -47.10
C VAL A 11 14.01 -13.11 -48.09
N LEU A 12 14.78 -12.11 -47.65
CA LEU A 12 15.49 -11.22 -48.56
C LEU A 12 16.98 -11.61 -48.57
N LEU A 13 17.44 -12.12 -49.71
CA LEU A 13 18.84 -12.24 -50.06
C LEU A 13 19.43 -10.85 -50.28
N GLY A 14 20.55 -10.55 -49.63
CA GLY A 14 21.42 -9.42 -49.93
C GLY A 14 22.82 -9.92 -50.29
N LEU A 15 23.28 -9.51 -51.47
CA LEU A 15 24.47 -9.97 -52.17
C LEU A 15 25.80 -9.82 -51.40
N THR A 16 26.65 -10.81 -51.57
CA THR A 16 28.11 -10.75 -51.37
C THR A 16 28.79 -10.10 -52.58
N LEU A 17 29.59 -9.06 -52.33
CA LEU A 17 30.66 -8.61 -53.24
C LEU A 17 31.96 -8.63 -52.44
N ALA A 18 32.81 -9.60 -52.76
CA ALA A 18 34.19 -9.64 -52.30
C ALA A 18 35.08 -8.92 -53.32
N ILE A 19 35.85 -7.94 -52.86
CA ILE A 19 37.03 -7.46 -53.58
C ILE A 19 38.19 -7.45 -52.59
N THR A 20 39.22 -8.20 -52.96
CA THR A 20 40.49 -8.45 -52.30
C THR A 20 41.42 -7.23 -52.35
N GLY A 21 42.22 -7.01 -51.31
CA GLY A 21 43.38 -6.12 -51.35
C GLY A 21 44.02 -5.90 -49.97
N CYS A 22 45.22 -6.45 -49.76
CA CYS A 22 46.03 -6.36 -48.55
C CYS A 22 46.80 -5.03 -48.40
N ASN A 23 47.00 -4.64 -47.13
CA ASN A 23 48.07 -3.84 -46.48
C ASN A 23 48.58 -2.53 -47.10
N THR A 24 48.45 -1.42 -46.35
CA THR A 24 49.51 -0.90 -45.46
C THR A 24 48.98 0.24 -44.56
N ASP A 25 49.17 0.05 -43.26
CA ASP A 25 49.63 1.00 -42.23
C ASP A 25 48.95 2.35 -41.89
N ILE A 26 48.78 2.48 -40.57
CA ILE A 26 48.80 3.65 -39.69
C ILE A 26 47.45 4.22 -39.22
N GLN A 27 47.32 4.11 -37.90
CA GLN A 27 46.28 4.61 -37.01
C GLN A 27 46.03 6.11 -37.20
N ASP A 28 44.76 6.49 -37.23
CA ASP A 28 44.35 7.74 -36.59
C ASP A 28 43.04 7.50 -35.82
N ASN A 29 43.13 7.71 -34.52
CA ASN A 29 42.03 7.62 -33.56
C ASN A 29 41.06 8.78 -33.82
N GLN A 30 39.86 8.47 -34.32
CA GLN A 30 38.69 9.29 -34.05
C GLN A 30 37.57 8.40 -33.52
N SER A 31 37.53 8.32 -32.20
CA SER A 31 36.34 7.93 -31.45
C SER A 31 35.20 8.87 -31.83
N GLU A 32 34.16 8.34 -32.49
CA GLU A 32 32.86 8.98 -32.54
C GLU A 32 32.39 9.25 -31.10
N PRO A 33 31.95 10.47 -30.76
CA PRO A 33 31.40 10.72 -29.46
C PRO A 33 30.08 9.93 -29.37
N LYS A 34 30.06 8.95 -28.48
CA LYS A 34 28.84 8.37 -27.94
C LYS A 34 28.03 9.56 -27.42
N GLN A 35 27.01 9.99 -28.16
CA GLN A 35 26.02 10.91 -27.63
C GLN A 35 25.39 10.20 -26.44
N GLU A 36 25.82 10.56 -25.24
CA GLU A 36 25.01 10.41 -24.04
C GLU A 36 23.71 11.14 -24.36
N GLN A 37 22.69 10.36 -24.69
CA GLN A 37 21.34 10.85 -24.72
C GLN A 37 21.05 11.22 -23.26
N ILE A 38 21.25 12.49 -22.92
CA ILE A 38 20.85 13.05 -21.63
C ILE A 38 19.35 12.79 -21.56
N GLN A 39 18.99 11.74 -20.83
CA GLN A 39 17.60 11.42 -20.56
C GLN A 39 17.11 12.58 -19.71
N LYS A 40 16.34 13.48 -20.34
CA LYS A 40 15.87 14.70 -19.69
C LYS A 40 14.95 14.26 -18.57
N GLU A 41 15.41 14.35 -17.33
CA GLU A 41 14.64 13.85 -16.19
C GLU A 41 13.31 14.58 -16.05
N ALA A 42 12.27 13.85 -15.68
CA ALA A 42 10.94 14.39 -15.38
C ALA A 42 11.03 15.57 -14.40
N GLN A 43 10.45 16.71 -14.77
CA GLN A 43 10.43 17.93 -13.95
C GLN A 43 9.04 18.16 -13.38
N ILE A 44 8.93 18.67 -12.15
CA ILE A 44 7.64 19.08 -11.57
C ILE A 44 7.15 20.33 -12.33
N THR A 45 5.99 20.25 -12.97
CA THR A 45 5.36 21.35 -13.72
C THR A 45 4.14 21.94 -13.01
N ARG A 46 3.50 21.18 -12.12
CA ARG A 46 2.40 21.66 -11.29
C ARG A 46 2.43 20.94 -9.94
N LEU A 47 2.14 21.69 -8.89
CA LEU A 47 2.14 21.20 -7.52
C LEU A 47 0.97 21.81 -6.75
N GLN A 48 0.19 20.98 -6.07
CA GLN A 48 -0.98 21.42 -5.32
C GLN A 48 -1.20 20.56 -4.08
N SER A 49 -1.43 21.19 -2.92
CA SER A 49 -1.94 20.49 -1.75
C SER A 49 -3.41 20.13 -1.94
N LEU A 50 -3.76 18.87 -1.72
CA LEU A 50 -5.16 18.40 -1.79
C LEU A 50 -5.82 18.35 -0.40
N ASN A 51 -5.05 18.04 0.63
CA ASN A 51 -5.47 18.00 2.03
C ASN A 51 -4.22 17.90 2.91
N ALA A 52 -4.42 17.87 4.23
CA ALA A 52 -3.37 17.82 5.25
C ALA A 52 -2.35 16.67 5.10
N MET A 53 -2.57 15.68 4.25
CA MET A 53 -1.65 14.54 4.08
C MET A 53 -1.36 14.16 2.62
N THR A 54 -1.80 14.97 1.66
CA THR A 54 -1.75 14.61 0.23
C THR A 54 -1.42 15.82 -0.62
N ILE A 55 -0.51 15.62 -1.57
CA ILE A 55 -0.26 16.57 -2.65
C ILE A 55 -0.51 15.90 -4.00
N GLN A 56 -0.91 16.71 -4.98
CA GLN A 56 -0.98 16.35 -6.38
C GLN A 56 0.22 16.96 -7.10
N MET A 57 0.95 16.12 -7.83
CA MET A 57 2.10 16.55 -8.63
C MET A 57 1.88 16.21 -10.09
N THR A 58 2.13 17.16 -10.98
CA THR A 58 2.21 16.91 -12.42
C THR A 58 3.67 17.05 -12.85
N PHE A 59 4.13 16.08 -13.64
CA PHE A 59 5.48 16.08 -14.20
C PHE A 59 5.45 16.39 -15.71
N SER A 60 6.56 16.87 -16.24
CA SER A 60 6.73 17.16 -17.68
C SER A 60 6.59 15.92 -18.57
N GLU A 61 6.84 14.74 -17.99
CA GLU A 61 6.69 13.43 -18.59
C GLU A 61 6.28 12.41 -17.51
N PRO A 62 5.74 11.23 -17.87
CA PRO A 62 5.42 10.20 -16.89
C PRO A 62 6.67 9.73 -16.16
N LEU A 63 6.53 9.48 -14.85
CA LEU A 63 7.53 8.78 -14.06
C LEU A 63 7.72 7.35 -14.59
N SER A 64 8.95 6.86 -14.55
CA SER A 64 9.29 5.49 -14.92
C SER A 64 8.69 4.46 -13.96
N GLU A 65 8.64 3.19 -14.38
CA GLU A 65 8.13 2.10 -13.55
C GLU A 65 8.93 1.96 -12.24
N GLU A 66 10.25 2.17 -12.27
CA GLU A 66 11.10 2.09 -11.09
C GLU A 66 10.78 3.18 -10.06
N GLU A 67 10.37 4.36 -10.52
CA GLU A 67 10.06 5.54 -9.71
C GLU A 67 8.68 5.48 -9.06
N VAL A 68 7.85 4.51 -9.45
CA VAL A 68 6.52 4.24 -8.86
C VAL A 68 6.37 2.81 -8.34
N ASN A 69 7.46 2.04 -8.29
CA ASN A 69 7.48 0.67 -7.78
C ASN A 69 7.40 0.68 -6.24
N ILE A 70 6.38 0.01 -5.70
CA ILE A 70 6.11 -0.06 -4.25
C ILE A 70 7.26 -0.68 -3.43
N ASP A 71 8.03 -1.58 -4.04
CA ASP A 71 9.14 -2.27 -3.39
C ASP A 71 10.38 -1.37 -3.25
N ASN A 72 10.38 -0.22 -3.96
CA ASN A 72 11.49 0.72 -4.01
C ASN A 72 11.24 2.01 -3.19
N LEU A 73 10.26 2.06 -2.28
CA LEU A 73 9.87 3.29 -1.58
C LEU A 73 11.08 4.06 -0.99
N GLU A 74 11.99 3.38 -0.31
CA GLU A 74 13.15 4.04 0.32
C GLU A 74 14.14 4.63 -0.69
N LYS A 75 14.20 4.09 -1.91
CA LYS A 75 14.96 4.71 -3.02
C LYS A 75 14.18 5.89 -3.59
N ILE A 76 12.88 5.72 -3.82
CA ILE A 76 12.00 6.76 -4.38
C ILE A 76 11.97 7.99 -3.47
N LYS A 77 11.92 7.81 -2.14
CA LYS A 77 12.01 8.92 -1.17
C LYS A 77 13.23 9.81 -1.40
N LYS A 78 14.38 9.24 -1.77
CA LYS A 78 15.62 9.99 -2.03
C LYS A 78 15.55 10.83 -3.30
N ASN A 79 14.62 10.55 -4.20
CA ASN A 79 14.37 11.39 -5.36
C ASN A 79 13.60 12.67 -5.00
N PHE A 80 13.06 12.79 -3.79
CA PHE A 80 12.36 13.98 -3.34
C PHE A 80 13.12 14.66 -2.20
N GLU A 81 13.51 15.92 -2.40
CA GLU A 81 14.11 16.74 -1.34
C GLU A 81 13.08 17.76 -0.87
N PHE A 82 12.46 17.50 0.29
CA PHE A 82 11.57 18.44 0.94
C PHE A 82 12.27 19.21 2.05
N ASN A 83 11.78 20.41 2.36
CA ASN A 83 12.12 21.12 3.59
C ASN A 83 11.19 20.72 4.77
N ASN A 84 11.50 21.25 5.97
CA ASN A 84 10.63 21.18 7.15
C ASN A 84 10.22 19.76 7.58
N ASP A 85 11.16 18.81 7.45
CA ASP A 85 11.01 17.39 7.79
C ASP A 85 9.89 16.65 7.06
N MET A 86 9.37 17.24 5.97
CA MET A 86 8.37 16.58 5.15
C MET A 86 9.02 15.44 4.36
N SER A 87 8.25 14.39 4.09
CA SER A 87 8.64 13.32 3.17
C SER A 87 7.41 12.70 2.53
N ILE A 88 7.61 12.00 1.41
CA ILE A 88 6.58 11.08 0.92
C ILE A 88 6.48 9.88 1.86
N VAL A 89 5.25 9.43 2.11
CA VAL A 89 4.96 8.28 2.98
C VAL A 89 4.72 7.01 2.16
N ASN A 90 4.34 7.16 0.89
CA ASN A 90 4.22 6.06 -0.06
C ASN A 90 4.55 6.55 -1.48
N VAL A 91 4.69 5.62 -2.42
CA VAL A 91 5.08 5.94 -3.79
C VAL A 91 4.00 6.78 -4.50
N PRO A 92 4.39 7.73 -5.38
CA PRO A 92 3.45 8.44 -6.25
C PRO A 92 2.59 7.48 -7.06
N ARG A 93 1.29 7.80 -7.22
CA ARG A 93 0.37 6.98 -8.03
C ARG A 93 -0.31 7.80 -9.12
N LEU A 94 -0.14 7.37 -10.37
CA LEU A 94 -0.72 8.01 -11.54
C LEU A 94 -2.24 7.95 -11.49
N LYS A 95 -2.91 9.09 -11.70
CA LYS A 95 -4.38 9.15 -11.78
C LYS A 95 -4.89 8.50 -13.06
N ILE A 96 -6.07 7.88 -12.98
CA ILE A 96 -6.73 7.30 -14.17
C ILE A 96 -6.97 8.41 -15.19
N GLY A 97 -6.58 8.14 -16.45
CA GLY A 97 -6.73 9.06 -17.57
C GLY A 97 -5.73 10.23 -17.60
N ALA A 98 -4.90 10.40 -16.57
CA ALA A 98 -3.80 11.35 -16.59
C ALA A 98 -2.58 10.77 -17.32
N LYS A 99 -1.75 11.66 -17.90
CA LYS A 99 -0.46 11.26 -18.48
C LYS A 99 0.66 11.27 -17.45
N SER A 100 0.70 12.31 -16.61
CA SER A 100 1.81 12.54 -15.67
C SER A 100 1.36 13.26 -14.40
N THR A 101 0.08 13.15 -14.01
CA THR A 101 -0.46 13.71 -12.77
C THR A 101 -0.64 12.60 -11.73
N TYR A 102 0.00 12.76 -10.57
CA TYR A 102 0.12 11.74 -9.53
C TYR A 102 -0.49 12.23 -8.22
N ILE A 103 -1.13 11.32 -7.50
CA ILE A 103 -1.44 11.45 -6.08
C ILE A 103 -0.20 11.05 -5.28
N VAL A 104 0.30 11.96 -4.44
CA VAL A 104 1.52 11.76 -3.66
C VAL A 104 1.19 11.87 -2.16
N PRO A 105 1.19 10.74 -1.43
CA PRO A 105 0.98 10.73 0.02
C PRO A 105 2.21 11.29 0.74
N VAL A 106 2.04 12.29 1.61
CA VAL A 106 3.12 12.95 2.36
C VAL A 106 2.90 12.90 3.86
N THR A 107 3.90 13.20 4.68
CA THR A 107 3.72 13.44 6.11
C THR A 107 2.67 14.54 6.35
N ILE A 108 2.05 14.55 7.55
CA ILE A 108 1.05 15.55 7.88
C ILE A 108 1.63 16.96 7.74
N GLN A 109 0.97 17.77 6.93
CA GLN A 109 1.36 19.14 6.65
C GLN A 109 1.09 20.00 7.88
N LYS A 110 2.00 20.92 8.20
CA LYS A 110 1.84 21.88 9.29
C LYS A 110 1.12 23.11 8.72
N PRO A 111 -0.14 23.41 9.13
CA PRO A 111 -0.88 24.57 8.62
C PRO A 111 -0.08 25.88 8.70
N GLY A 112 -0.20 26.72 7.68
CA GLY A 112 0.54 27.99 7.59
C GLY A 112 2.03 27.87 7.25
N THR A 113 2.51 26.68 6.89
CA THR A 113 3.89 26.46 6.43
C THR A 113 3.95 26.45 4.90
N THR A 114 4.87 27.21 4.32
CA THR A 114 5.26 27.04 2.91
C THR A 114 6.31 25.93 2.80
N TYR A 115 6.00 24.89 2.04
CA TYR A 115 6.92 23.81 1.75
C TYR A 115 7.62 24.04 0.41
N THR A 116 8.82 23.49 0.28
CA THR A 116 9.54 23.38 -0.98
C THR A 116 9.86 21.92 -1.26
N VAL A 117 9.85 21.54 -2.54
CA VAL A 117 10.25 20.22 -3.00
C VAL A 117 11.00 20.34 -4.31
N SER A 118 12.13 19.65 -4.44
CA SER A 118 12.71 19.29 -5.74
C SER A 118 12.54 17.80 -6.00
N TYR A 119 12.50 17.44 -7.27
CA TYR A 119 12.55 16.06 -7.72
C TYR A 119 13.86 15.82 -8.45
N LYS A 120 14.70 14.93 -7.90
CA LYS A 120 16.09 14.68 -8.33
C LYS A 120 16.86 16.00 -8.46
N ASP A 121 17.59 16.18 -9.56
CA ASP A 121 18.35 17.40 -9.87
C ASP A 121 17.48 18.52 -10.46
N GLY A 122 16.15 18.39 -10.40
CA GLY A 122 15.19 19.37 -10.89
C GLY A 122 15.03 20.61 -10.02
N GLU A 123 14.36 21.62 -10.57
CA GLU A 123 14.13 22.89 -9.87
C GLU A 123 13.23 22.74 -8.64
N LYS A 124 13.51 23.53 -7.60
CA LYS A 124 12.67 23.60 -6.39
C LYS A 124 11.35 24.30 -6.69
N GLN A 125 10.25 23.63 -6.37
CA GLN A 125 8.89 24.16 -6.45
C GLN A 125 8.35 24.41 -5.04
N SER A 126 7.53 25.44 -4.87
CA SER A 126 6.92 25.80 -3.59
C SER A 126 5.43 25.51 -3.57
N PHE A 127 4.90 25.17 -2.40
CA PHE A 127 3.46 25.04 -2.18
C PHE A 127 3.08 25.36 -0.74
N GLU A 128 1.86 25.84 -0.55
CA GLU A 128 1.31 26.12 0.78
C GLU A 128 0.74 24.85 1.42
N ALA A 129 0.98 24.70 2.72
CA ALA A 129 0.35 23.66 3.52
C ALA A 129 -1.18 23.78 3.46
N SER A 130 -1.85 22.65 3.36
CA SER A 130 -3.31 22.55 3.52
C SER A 130 -3.66 22.16 4.95
N ASP A 131 -4.64 22.84 5.52
CA ASP A 131 -5.33 22.45 6.75
C ASP A 131 -6.63 21.67 6.46
N GLU A 132 -6.93 21.41 5.18
CA GLU A 132 -8.12 20.69 4.78
C GLU A 132 -8.04 19.25 5.28
N LYS A 133 -9.05 18.85 6.05
CA LYS A 133 -9.22 17.49 6.55
C LYS A 133 -10.26 16.75 5.73
N ILE A 134 -10.06 15.44 5.64
CA ILE A 134 -11.00 14.57 4.93
C ILE A 134 -12.23 14.31 5.79
N ASN A 135 -13.41 14.43 5.20
CA ASN A 135 -14.66 14.10 5.85
C ASN A 135 -14.86 12.58 5.91
N ILE A 136 -15.00 12.06 7.12
CA ILE A 136 -15.22 10.65 7.39
C ILE A 136 -16.57 10.51 8.09
N ARG A 137 -17.41 9.58 7.64
CA ARG A 137 -18.81 9.52 8.06
C ARG A 137 -18.94 8.94 9.47
N GLN A 138 -18.29 7.82 9.73
CA GLN A 138 -18.55 7.05 10.96
C GLN A 138 -17.40 6.19 11.44
N THR A 139 -17.52 5.75 12.69
CA THR A 139 -16.62 4.80 13.35
C THR A 139 -17.38 3.57 13.80
N ARG A 140 -16.71 2.41 13.81
CA ARG A 140 -17.29 1.16 14.32
C ARG A 140 -16.22 0.21 14.85
N GLN A 141 -16.49 -0.46 15.97
CA GLN A 141 -15.66 -1.57 16.43
C GLN A 141 -15.72 -2.75 15.45
N VAL A 142 -14.58 -3.36 15.16
CA VAL A 142 -14.46 -4.50 14.24
C VAL A 142 -14.09 -5.78 14.98
N THR A 143 -13.17 -5.71 15.94
CA THR A 143 -12.77 -6.82 16.83
C THR A 143 -12.57 -6.28 18.25
N ASN A 144 -12.08 -7.10 19.17
CA ASN A 144 -11.68 -6.67 20.51
C ASN A 144 -10.52 -5.67 20.54
N ASP A 145 -9.76 -5.49 19.46
CA ASP A 145 -8.57 -4.62 19.41
C ASP A 145 -8.51 -3.72 18.16
N THR A 146 -9.50 -3.84 17.27
CA THR A 146 -9.53 -3.15 15.98
C THR A 146 -10.87 -2.45 15.80
N PHE A 147 -10.83 -1.25 15.26
CA PHE A 147 -12.00 -0.49 14.82
C PHE A 147 -11.78 0.04 13.40
N GLU A 148 -12.82 0.55 12.79
CA GLU A 148 -12.79 1.16 11.46
C GLU A 148 -13.32 2.58 11.50
N ILE A 149 -12.87 3.37 10.53
CA ILE A 149 -13.49 4.64 10.17
C ILE A 149 -13.90 4.54 8.70
N GLU A 150 -15.10 4.99 8.36
CA GLU A 150 -15.68 4.75 7.02
C GLU A 150 -15.96 6.04 6.26
N SER A 151 -15.62 6.03 4.98
CA SER A 151 -15.97 7.05 4.00
C SER A 151 -16.79 6.44 2.86
N PHE A 152 -17.45 7.31 2.09
CA PHE A 152 -18.37 6.90 1.05
C PHE A 152 -18.23 7.76 -0.20
N ILE A 153 -18.30 7.14 -1.37
CA ILE A 153 -18.23 7.83 -2.67
C ILE A 153 -19.42 8.80 -2.79
N GLU A 154 -20.61 8.43 -2.27
CA GLU A 154 -21.76 9.33 -2.32
C GLU A 154 -21.56 10.63 -1.52
N ASP A 155 -20.70 10.64 -0.50
CA ASP A 155 -20.34 11.84 0.28
C ASP A 155 -19.30 12.73 -0.42
N GLY A 156 -18.84 12.37 -1.62
CA GLY A 156 -17.74 13.08 -2.28
C GLY A 156 -16.38 12.76 -1.65
N VAL A 157 -16.21 11.54 -1.15
CA VAL A 157 -14.92 11.08 -0.58
C VAL A 157 -14.52 9.78 -1.25
N THR A 158 -13.33 9.75 -1.83
CA THR A 158 -12.80 8.57 -2.51
C THR A 158 -11.40 8.21 -2.05
N ASP A 159 -11.19 6.92 -1.91
CA ASP A 159 -9.90 6.28 -1.79
C ASP A 159 -9.16 6.44 -3.11
N TYR A 160 -7.89 6.82 -3.03
CA TYR A 160 -7.03 6.93 -4.19
C TYR A 160 -6.99 5.63 -5.01
N ALA A 161 -7.18 4.45 -4.40
CA ALA A 161 -7.24 3.17 -5.10
C ALA A 161 -8.32 3.12 -6.20
N ASN A 162 -9.41 3.87 -6.04
CA ASN A 162 -10.49 3.97 -7.04
C ASN A 162 -10.13 4.87 -8.23
N ILE A 163 -9.13 5.74 -8.09
CA ILE A 163 -8.82 6.79 -9.08
C ILE A 163 -7.38 6.72 -9.60
N ILE A 164 -6.65 5.63 -9.34
CA ILE A 164 -5.28 5.42 -9.84
C ILE A 164 -5.19 4.31 -10.87
N GLU A 165 -4.33 4.49 -11.86
CA GLU A 165 -4.22 3.59 -13.01
C GLU A 165 -3.75 2.19 -12.59
N ALA A 166 -2.81 2.11 -11.64
CA ALA A 166 -2.22 0.86 -11.17
C ALA A 166 -3.25 -0.15 -10.63
N TYR A 167 -4.36 0.33 -10.07
CA TYR A 167 -5.40 -0.52 -9.48
C TYR A 167 -6.67 -0.61 -10.32
N ARG A 168 -6.76 0.12 -11.43
CA ARG A 168 -7.97 0.23 -12.26
C ARG A 168 -8.59 -1.13 -12.59
N ALA A 169 -7.78 -2.08 -13.06
CA ALA A 169 -8.24 -3.42 -13.43
C ALA A 169 -8.80 -4.19 -12.22
N GLY A 170 -8.11 -4.14 -11.08
CA GLY A 170 -8.52 -4.86 -9.86
C GLY A 170 -9.74 -4.25 -9.15
N ARG A 171 -10.02 -2.96 -9.38
CA ARG A 171 -11.19 -2.27 -8.81
C ARG A 171 -12.46 -2.49 -9.62
N GLY A 172 -12.37 -2.84 -10.90
CA GLY A 172 -13.53 -3.02 -11.77
C GLY A 172 -14.42 -1.77 -11.79
N ASN A 173 -15.71 -1.93 -11.51
CA ASN A 173 -16.70 -0.84 -11.54
C ASN A 173 -16.51 0.22 -10.44
N LEU A 174 -15.63 -0.01 -9.46
CA LEU A 174 -15.27 0.99 -8.47
C LEU A 174 -14.20 1.95 -8.99
N ALA A 175 -13.51 1.63 -10.09
CA ALA A 175 -12.55 2.53 -10.71
C ALA A 175 -13.27 3.62 -11.50
N PHE A 176 -12.87 4.87 -11.31
CA PHE A 176 -13.37 6.00 -12.08
C PHE A 176 -12.31 7.07 -12.25
N GLN A 177 -12.49 7.90 -13.27
CA GLN A 177 -11.60 9.02 -13.55
C GLN A 177 -12.07 10.27 -12.82
N VAL A 178 -11.10 11.06 -12.33
CA VAL A 178 -11.33 12.44 -11.91
C VAL A 178 -10.33 13.35 -12.61
N ASP A 179 -10.75 14.57 -12.92
CA ASP A 179 -9.90 15.61 -13.51
C ASP A 179 -8.85 16.13 -12.51
N ASP A 180 -8.01 17.08 -12.92
CA ASP A 180 -6.98 17.70 -12.06
C ASP A 180 -7.55 18.47 -10.87
N GLU A 181 -8.82 18.85 -10.89
CA GLU A 181 -9.53 19.45 -9.77
C GLU A 181 -10.18 18.40 -8.86
N ASN A 182 -10.01 17.10 -9.15
CA ASN A 182 -10.67 15.97 -8.51
C ASN A 182 -12.20 15.96 -8.67
N LYS A 183 -12.69 16.35 -9.85
CA LYS A 183 -14.09 16.23 -10.24
C LYS A 183 -14.31 15.05 -11.19
N ASP A 184 -15.43 14.35 -11.04
CA ASP A 184 -15.86 13.36 -12.03
C ASP A 184 -16.45 14.02 -13.29
N GLU A 185 -16.85 13.19 -14.26
CA GLU A 185 -17.48 13.63 -15.51
C GLU A 185 -18.80 14.39 -15.31
N ASN A 186 -19.44 14.23 -14.16
CA ASN A 186 -20.68 14.94 -13.79
C ASN A 186 -20.39 16.22 -12.99
N GLY A 187 -19.12 16.57 -12.79
CA GLY A 187 -18.68 17.74 -12.04
C GLY A 187 -18.71 17.55 -10.51
N LYS A 188 -18.92 16.33 -10.01
CA LYS A 188 -18.91 16.06 -8.57
C LYS A 188 -17.48 16.11 -8.04
N GLN A 189 -17.25 16.99 -7.07
CA GLN A 189 -15.98 17.13 -6.38
C GLN A 189 -15.73 15.97 -5.40
N TYR A 190 -14.49 15.49 -5.36
CA TYR A 190 -14.03 14.47 -4.41
C TYR A 190 -12.88 14.95 -3.53
N GLN A 191 -12.96 14.65 -2.24
CA GLN A 191 -11.80 14.58 -1.35
C GLN A 191 -11.11 13.23 -1.51
N VAL A 192 -9.79 13.25 -1.69
CA VAL A 192 -9.00 12.04 -1.96
C VAL A 192 -8.30 11.56 -0.68
N ILE A 193 -8.64 10.36 -0.25
CA ILE A 193 -7.89 9.62 0.78
C ILE A 193 -6.70 8.96 0.10
N SER A 194 -5.53 9.55 0.26
CA SER A 194 -4.27 8.94 -0.18
C SER A 194 -3.87 7.77 0.72
N SER A 195 -2.74 7.13 0.44
CA SER A 195 -2.24 6.01 1.24
C SER A 195 -2.19 6.35 2.74
N LEU A 196 -2.84 5.52 3.56
CA LEU A 196 -2.81 5.61 5.02
C LEU A 196 -1.63 4.88 5.66
N ARG A 197 -0.63 4.45 4.87
CA ARG A 197 0.65 3.95 5.39
C ARG A 197 1.17 4.89 6.49
N ASP A 198 1.60 4.30 7.60
CA ASP A 198 2.13 4.99 8.79
C ASP A 198 1.16 5.96 9.48
N ARG A 199 -0.12 5.99 9.09
CA ARG A 199 -1.11 6.84 9.76
C ARG A 199 -1.53 6.25 11.08
N VAL A 200 -1.71 7.16 12.02
CA VAL A 200 -2.25 6.89 13.34
C VAL A 200 -3.52 7.69 13.54
N VAL A 201 -4.37 7.20 14.44
CA VAL A 201 -5.47 7.96 15.02
C VAL A 201 -5.35 7.87 16.54
N THR A 202 -5.93 8.82 17.25
CA THR A 202 -6.08 8.74 18.70
C THR A 202 -7.48 8.24 19.01
N ILE A 203 -7.61 7.30 19.95
CA ILE A 203 -8.87 7.04 20.63
C ILE A 203 -8.79 7.53 22.07
N THR A 204 -9.87 8.14 22.54
CA THR A 204 -9.97 8.69 23.89
C THR A 204 -11.13 8.03 24.62
N THR A 205 -10.90 7.51 25.83
CA THR A 205 -11.97 6.97 26.68
C THR A 205 -12.82 8.10 27.27
N ASP A 206 -13.99 7.76 27.82
CA ASP A 206 -14.78 8.65 28.68
C ASP A 206 -13.99 9.24 29.88
N LYS A 207 -13.02 8.49 30.40
CA LYS A 207 -12.08 8.93 31.45
C LYS A 207 -10.92 9.81 30.96
N GLY A 208 -10.83 10.09 29.65
CA GLY A 208 -9.77 10.92 29.06
C GLY A 208 -8.44 10.20 28.77
N GLU A 209 -8.39 8.87 28.89
CA GLU A 209 -7.19 8.10 28.51
C GLU A 209 -7.05 8.09 26.98
N GLU A 210 -5.88 8.47 26.48
CA GLU A 210 -5.57 8.48 25.05
C GLU A 210 -4.72 7.29 24.64
N ILE A 211 -5.14 6.61 23.58
CA ILE A 211 -4.42 5.48 22.99
C ILE A 211 -4.21 5.76 21.50
N LYS A 212 -2.97 5.59 21.03
CA LYS A 212 -2.64 5.67 19.60
C LYS A 212 -2.92 4.33 18.94
N ALA A 213 -3.78 4.34 17.92
CA ALA A 213 -4.09 3.18 17.10
C ALA A 213 -3.46 3.33 15.71
N ASN A 214 -2.81 2.27 15.25
CA ASN A 214 -2.08 2.27 13.98
C ASN A 214 -2.98 1.78 12.85
N TYR A 215 -2.85 2.40 11.68
CA TYR A 215 -3.51 1.91 10.47
C TYR A 215 -3.12 0.45 10.19
N VAL A 216 -4.11 -0.38 9.88
CA VAL A 216 -3.93 -1.77 9.48
C VAL A 216 -3.74 -1.81 7.96
N PRO A 217 -2.57 -2.23 7.45
CA PRO A 217 -2.28 -2.22 6.02
C PRO A 217 -3.32 -2.95 5.17
N PHE A 218 -3.52 -2.48 3.93
CA PHE A 218 -4.41 -3.06 2.91
C PHE A 218 -5.91 -3.04 3.25
N THR A 219 -6.31 -2.44 4.37
CA THR A 219 -7.73 -2.36 4.77
C THR A 219 -8.46 -1.14 4.23
N GLN A 220 -7.77 -0.20 3.57
CA GLN A 220 -8.31 1.13 3.20
C GLN A 220 -9.52 0.99 2.27
N ALA A 221 -9.34 0.22 1.20
CA ALA A 221 -10.31 -0.01 0.14
C ALA A 221 -10.44 -1.52 -0.17
N ALA A 222 -10.72 -2.35 0.83
CA ALA A 222 -10.90 -3.80 0.66
C ALA A 222 -12.38 -4.18 0.52
N ASP A 223 -12.66 -5.36 -0.02
CA ASP A 223 -14.00 -5.96 -0.21
C ASP A 223 -15.10 -4.95 -0.66
N GLY A 224 -14.75 -4.04 -1.57
CA GLY A 224 -15.65 -3.03 -2.14
C GLY A 224 -16.03 -1.86 -1.22
N ARG A 225 -15.43 -1.74 -0.03
CA ARG A 225 -15.71 -0.69 0.97
C ARG A 225 -14.50 0.21 1.17
N GLN A 226 -14.74 1.47 1.52
CA GLN A 226 -13.71 2.42 1.97
C GLN A 226 -13.75 2.53 3.49
N ALA A 227 -13.19 1.54 4.16
CA ALA A 227 -13.29 1.37 5.60
C ALA A 227 -11.92 0.99 6.17
N PRO A 228 -10.94 1.92 6.20
CA PRO A 228 -9.65 1.68 6.83
C PRO A 228 -9.79 1.30 8.31
N LYS A 229 -8.96 0.34 8.72
CA LYS A 229 -8.94 -0.19 10.09
C LYS A 229 -7.78 0.37 10.86
N PHE A 230 -7.99 0.53 12.14
CA PHE A 230 -7.00 0.98 13.10
C PHE A 230 -6.98 0.01 14.26
N ARG A 231 -5.78 -0.43 14.63
CA ARG A 231 -5.57 -1.42 15.69
C ARG A 231 -4.83 -0.81 16.86
N LEU A 232 -5.26 -1.19 18.06
CA LEU A 232 -4.56 -0.83 19.29
C LEU A 232 -3.14 -1.41 19.30
N PRO A 233 -2.24 -0.89 20.15
CA PRO A 233 -0.94 -1.50 20.38
C PRO A 233 -1.06 -2.96 20.83
N ASP A 234 -0.03 -3.76 20.53
CA ASP A 234 -0.01 -5.19 20.84
C ASP A 234 -0.34 -5.45 22.32
N GLY A 235 -1.25 -6.40 22.55
CA GLY A 235 -1.72 -6.79 23.88
C GLY A 235 -2.83 -5.90 24.47
N GLN A 236 -3.17 -4.78 23.85
CA GLN A 236 -4.30 -3.94 24.28
C GLN A 236 -5.61 -4.36 23.64
N THR A 237 -6.71 -4.20 24.38
CA THR A 237 -8.07 -4.48 23.93
C THR A 237 -9.03 -3.36 24.30
N LEU A 238 -10.06 -3.17 23.50
CA LEU A 238 -11.23 -2.36 23.76
C LEU A 238 -12.05 -3.02 24.89
N ASN A 239 -12.29 -2.29 25.96
CA ASN A 239 -13.01 -2.78 27.13
C ASN A 239 -14.53 -2.70 26.89
N PRO A 240 -15.29 -3.80 26.97
CA PRO A 240 -16.74 -3.78 26.78
C PRO A 240 -17.44 -2.77 27.71
N GLY A 241 -18.38 -2.01 27.15
CA GLY A 241 -19.12 -0.95 27.85
C GLY A 241 -18.43 0.41 27.85
N THR A 242 -17.13 0.50 27.55
CA THR A 242 -16.42 1.78 27.46
C THR A 242 -16.77 2.51 26.16
N LYS A 243 -17.05 3.81 26.26
CA LYS A 243 -17.19 4.70 25.11
C LYS A 243 -15.83 5.22 24.70
N TYR A 244 -15.50 5.04 23.42
CA TYR A 244 -14.29 5.56 22.79
C TYR A 244 -14.65 6.65 21.79
N THR A 245 -13.85 7.72 21.73
CA THR A 245 -13.96 8.79 20.74
C THR A 245 -12.69 8.85 19.91
N VAL A 246 -12.83 8.80 18.59
CA VAL A 246 -11.72 8.78 17.63
C VAL A 246 -11.43 10.20 17.15
N THR A 247 -10.15 10.59 17.17
CA THR A 247 -9.67 11.87 16.63
C THR A 247 -8.46 11.65 15.72
N SER A 248 -8.26 12.61 14.81
CA SER A 248 -7.22 12.57 13.79
C SER A 248 -6.76 13.98 13.41
N ASP A 249 -5.49 14.09 13.03
CA ASP A 249 -4.87 15.27 12.45
C ASP A 249 -5.18 15.44 10.95
N TRP A 250 -5.60 14.39 10.25
CA TRP A 250 -5.89 14.41 8.80
C TRP A 250 -7.37 14.26 8.42
N ALA A 251 -8.23 13.87 9.37
CA ALA A 251 -9.67 13.66 9.14
C ALA A 251 -10.58 14.37 10.15
N ILE A 252 -11.78 14.71 9.69
CA ILE A 252 -12.93 15.09 10.52
C ILE A 252 -13.92 13.93 10.47
N ILE A 253 -14.20 13.33 11.62
CA ILE A 253 -15.10 12.18 11.72
C ILE A 253 -16.43 12.63 12.29
N LYS A 254 -17.51 12.56 11.49
CA LYS A 254 -18.85 13.02 11.89
C LYS A 254 -19.41 12.23 13.07
N ASN A 255 -19.44 10.90 12.97
CA ASN A 255 -19.81 10.01 14.07
C ASN A 255 -18.54 9.39 14.67
N SER A 256 -17.82 10.18 15.47
CA SER A 256 -16.48 9.85 15.97
C SER A 256 -16.45 8.90 17.16
N SER A 257 -17.58 8.58 17.79
CA SER A 257 -17.61 7.72 18.96
C SER A 257 -18.32 6.39 18.72
N PHE A 258 -17.85 5.34 19.41
CA PHE A 258 -18.54 4.07 19.54
C PHE A 258 -18.42 3.54 20.98
N THR A 259 -19.39 2.73 21.41
CA THR A 259 -19.30 1.98 22.66
C THR A 259 -18.81 0.57 22.35
N ALA A 260 -17.70 0.17 22.97
CA ALA A 260 -17.14 -1.14 22.78
C ALA A 260 -18.10 -2.22 23.31
N LYS A 261 -18.23 -3.29 22.55
CA LYS A 261 -19.00 -4.48 22.85
C LYS A 261 -18.04 -5.64 23.11
N GLU A 262 -18.55 -6.64 23.80
CA GLU A 262 -17.89 -7.93 23.87
C GLU A 262 -17.74 -8.50 22.45
N PHE A 263 -16.57 -9.08 22.19
CA PHE A 263 -16.23 -9.62 20.88
C PHE A 263 -15.54 -10.97 21.05
N THR A 264 -16.09 -11.99 20.40
CA THR A 264 -15.50 -13.33 20.39
C THR A 264 -14.28 -13.33 19.45
N PRO A 265 -13.08 -13.73 19.93
CA PRO A 265 -11.92 -13.89 19.06
C PRO A 265 -12.19 -14.85 17.89
N LEU A 266 -11.38 -14.78 16.84
CA LEU A 266 -11.42 -15.75 15.75
C LEU A 266 -10.98 -17.13 16.25
N THR A 267 -11.33 -18.21 15.54
CA THR A 267 -10.87 -19.56 15.89
C THR A 267 -9.92 -20.06 14.82
N ILE A 268 -8.74 -20.53 15.20
CA ILE A 268 -7.86 -21.24 14.26
C ILE A 268 -8.38 -22.67 14.12
N GLU A 269 -8.79 -23.06 12.92
CA GLU A 269 -9.25 -24.43 12.64
C GLU A 269 -8.10 -25.37 12.29
N SER A 270 -7.14 -24.91 11.49
CA SER A 270 -6.03 -25.74 11.03
C SER A 270 -4.81 -24.93 10.62
N ALA A 271 -3.66 -25.61 10.60
CA ALA A 271 -2.41 -25.10 10.07
C ALA A 271 -1.72 -26.16 9.21
N GLU A 272 -1.21 -25.76 8.04
CA GLU A 272 -0.57 -26.67 7.08
C GLU A 272 0.72 -26.05 6.54
N ALA A 273 1.80 -26.82 6.57
CA ALA A 273 3.10 -26.38 6.07
C ALA A 273 3.07 -26.24 4.54
N ILE A 274 3.62 -25.14 4.02
CA ILE A 274 3.81 -24.93 2.58
C ILE A 274 5.26 -25.31 2.22
N ASP A 275 6.21 -24.72 2.95
CA ASP A 275 7.64 -24.99 2.84
C ASP A 275 8.32 -24.77 4.21
N ASN A 276 9.65 -24.76 4.26
CA ASN A 276 10.38 -24.58 5.51
C ASN A 276 10.39 -23.13 6.03
N LYS A 277 9.75 -22.18 5.32
CA LYS A 277 9.68 -20.76 5.66
C LYS A 277 8.25 -20.24 5.75
N SER A 278 7.25 -21.03 5.38
CA SER A 278 5.87 -20.59 5.35
C SER A 278 4.88 -21.72 5.55
N PHE A 279 3.71 -21.35 6.05
CA PHE A 279 2.58 -22.24 6.29
C PHE A 279 1.28 -21.44 6.12
N GLN A 280 0.17 -22.14 5.93
CA GLN A 280 -1.15 -21.53 5.92
C GLN A 280 -1.86 -21.77 7.24
N ILE A 281 -2.61 -20.78 7.70
CA ILE A 281 -3.60 -20.89 8.77
C ILE A 281 -4.99 -20.77 8.13
N THR A 282 -5.91 -21.67 8.52
CA THR A 282 -7.33 -21.58 8.20
C THR A 282 -8.11 -21.22 9.47
N LEU A 283 -8.97 -20.21 9.37
CA LEU A 283 -9.90 -19.84 10.44
C LEU A 283 -11.29 -20.45 10.25
N ASP A 284 -12.09 -20.42 11.32
CA ASP A 284 -13.51 -20.83 11.32
C ASP A 284 -14.41 -19.98 10.43
N LYS A 285 -13.97 -18.77 10.11
CA LYS A 285 -14.64 -17.86 9.20
C LYS A 285 -13.65 -16.92 8.53
N ASP A 286 -14.04 -16.45 7.36
CA ASP A 286 -13.32 -15.36 6.69
C ASP A 286 -13.39 -14.10 7.57
N PRO A 287 -12.25 -13.56 8.04
CA PRO A 287 -12.25 -12.38 8.89
C PRO A 287 -12.58 -11.10 8.11
N GLY A 288 -12.58 -11.12 6.77
CA GLY A 288 -12.90 -9.93 5.99
C GLY A 288 -11.74 -8.93 5.91
N MET A 289 -11.78 -8.07 4.90
CA MET A 289 -11.07 -6.79 4.83
C MET A 289 -9.59 -6.80 5.27
N GLU A 290 -8.83 -7.84 4.94
CA GLU A 290 -7.41 -8.00 5.33
C GLU A 290 -7.14 -7.89 6.85
N LEU A 291 -8.08 -8.31 7.70
CA LEU A 291 -7.90 -8.22 9.16
C LEU A 291 -6.73 -9.06 9.72
N PHE A 292 -6.21 -10.01 8.95
CA PHE A 292 -4.96 -10.71 9.27
C PHE A 292 -3.71 -9.81 9.18
N ALA A 293 -3.76 -8.68 8.47
CA ALA A 293 -2.60 -7.82 8.29
C ALA A 293 -1.97 -7.45 9.64
N GLY A 294 -0.68 -7.80 9.81
CA GLY A 294 0.08 -7.55 11.03
C GLY A 294 -0.09 -8.60 12.14
N ARG A 295 -1.01 -9.58 11.98
CA ARG A 295 -1.17 -10.66 12.96
C ARG A 295 0.04 -11.60 12.95
N LYS A 296 0.38 -12.06 14.14
CA LYS A 296 1.49 -12.99 14.39
C LYS A 296 1.02 -14.20 15.16
N VAL A 297 1.77 -15.28 14.98
CA VAL A 297 1.68 -16.48 15.81
C VAL A 297 3.07 -16.88 16.29
N GLU A 298 3.09 -17.52 17.44
CA GLU A 298 4.24 -18.24 17.97
C GLU A 298 4.04 -19.74 17.70
N LEU A 299 5.05 -20.40 17.16
CA LEU A 299 5.10 -21.83 16.92
C LEU A 299 6.00 -22.48 17.97
N ARG A 300 5.41 -23.33 18.81
CA ARG A 300 6.13 -24.05 19.89
C ARG A 300 6.34 -25.50 19.50
N GLY A 301 7.56 -25.86 19.14
CA GLY A 301 7.94 -27.22 18.72
C GLY A 301 8.06 -28.18 19.91
N ASP A 302 7.75 -29.46 19.68
CA ASP A 302 8.00 -30.54 20.63
C ASP A 302 9.49 -30.88 20.81
N ASP A 303 10.33 -30.41 19.89
CA ASP A 303 11.79 -30.37 19.99
C ASP A 303 12.33 -29.22 20.88
N GLY A 304 11.44 -28.39 21.43
CA GLY A 304 11.78 -27.20 22.23
C GLY A 304 12.06 -25.94 21.40
N SER A 305 11.90 -25.99 20.07
CA SER A 305 12.06 -24.82 19.23
C SER A 305 10.92 -23.82 19.42
N ASN A 306 11.24 -22.53 19.29
CA ASN A 306 10.27 -21.45 19.34
C ASN A 306 10.48 -20.49 18.15
N ILE A 307 9.46 -20.35 17.32
CA ILE A 307 9.52 -19.64 16.03
C ILE A 307 8.37 -18.64 15.95
N GLU A 308 8.67 -17.40 15.60
CA GLU A 308 7.65 -16.41 15.28
C GLU A 308 7.33 -16.45 13.79
N ALA A 309 6.05 -16.28 13.46
CA ALA A 309 5.60 -16.09 12.10
C ALA A 309 4.59 -14.96 12.01
N GLN A 310 4.57 -14.27 10.88
CA GLN A 310 3.67 -13.15 10.60
C GLN A 310 2.88 -13.40 9.34
N TYR A 311 1.62 -12.98 9.35
CA TYR A 311 0.80 -13.02 8.16
C TYR A 311 1.45 -12.26 6.98
N ARG A 312 1.55 -12.94 5.84
CA ARG A 312 1.97 -12.36 4.57
C ARG A 312 0.83 -11.48 4.05
N PHE A 313 1.10 -10.18 3.94
CA PHE A 313 0.10 -9.22 3.48
C PHE A 313 -0.56 -9.63 2.15
N SER A 314 -1.87 -9.43 2.06
CA SER A 314 -2.67 -9.74 0.85
C SER A 314 -2.68 -11.22 0.45
N SER A 315 -2.33 -12.15 1.35
CA SER A 315 -2.41 -13.59 1.09
C SER A 315 -3.76 -14.22 1.45
N ARG A 316 -4.70 -13.44 1.99
CA ARG A 316 -6.04 -13.90 2.39
C ARG A 316 -6.78 -14.50 1.20
N LYS A 317 -7.29 -15.71 1.39
CA LYS A 317 -8.20 -16.39 0.48
C LYS A 317 -9.37 -16.95 1.28
N GLY A 318 -10.40 -16.12 1.46
CA GLY A 318 -11.49 -16.42 2.38
C GLY A 318 -10.94 -16.56 3.82
N PRO A 319 -11.19 -17.69 4.51
CA PRO A 319 -10.68 -17.93 5.87
C PRO A 319 -9.18 -18.28 5.93
N VAL A 320 -8.51 -18.48 4.79
CA VAL A 320 -7.11 -18.94 4.73
C VAL A 320 -6.17 -17.75 4.62
N GLY A 321 -5.06 -17.76 5.35
CA GLY A 321 -3.96 -16.80 5.21
C GLY A 321 -2.59 -17.47 5.30
N ILE A 322 -1.60 -16.96 4.56
CA ILE A 322 -0.22 -17.46 4.60
C ILE A 322 0.55 -16.71 5.68
N PHE A 323 1.33 -17.43 6.46
CA PHE A 323 2.22 -16.89 7.49
C PHE A 323 3.67 -17.23 7.15
N ASP A 324 4.51 -16.19 7.14
CA ASP A 324 5.94 -16.25 6.89
C ASP A 324 6.71 -16.33 8.21
N VAL A 325 7.63 -17.29 8.29
CA VAL A 325 8.57 -17.42 9.40
C VAL A 325 9.52 -16.23 9.43
N LEU A 326 9.67 -15.63 10.61
CA LEU A 326 10.49 -14.45 10.83
C LEU A 326 11.92 -14.79 11.24
N ASN A 327 12.77 -13.76 11.25
CA ASN A 327 14.13 -13.79 11.81
C ASN A 327 15.04 -14.86 11.19
N GLU A 328 14.87 -15.12 9.90
CA GLU A 328 15.65 -16.11 9.12
C GLU A 328 15.59 -17.55 9.68
N LYS A 329 14.65 -17.83 10.59
CA LYS A 329 14.41 -19.17 11.12
C LYS A 329 13.76 -20.05 10.05
N THR A 330 13.76 -21.36 10.30
CA THR A 330 13.10 -22.35 9.46
C THR A 330 12.35 -23.38 10.28
N LEU A 331 11.25 -23.86 9.73
CA LEU A 331 10.50 -24.99 10.24
C LEU A 331 11.35 -26.25 10.08
N GLN A 332 11.62 -26.97 11.17
CA GLN A 332 12.40 -28.20 11.15
C GLN A 332 11.53 -29.35 10.66
N SER A 333 12.06 -30.20 9.78
CA SER A 333 11.31 -31.34 9.21
C SER A 333 10.94 -32.36 10.29
N GLY A 334 9.70 -32.87 10.25
CA GLY A 334 9.18 -33.87 11.20
C GLY A 334 8.81 -33.33 12.58
N VAL A 335 9.01 -32.03 12.85
CA VAL A 335 8.67 -31.40 14.14
C VAL A 335 7.20 -31.02 14.18
N LYS A 336 6.58 -31.23 15.35
CA LYS A 336 5.19 -30.83 15.60
C LYS A 336 5.18 -29.53 16.39
N TYR A 337 4.61 -28.49 15.78
CA TYR A 337 4.48 -27.16 16.38
C TYR A 337 3.06 -26.90 16.87
N ALA A 338 2.89 -26.49 18.13
CA ALA A 338 1.66 -25.87 18.59
C ALA A 338 1.57 -24.43 18.05
N VAL A 339 0.43 -24.07 17.46
CA VAL A 339 0.20 -22.73 16.89
C VAL A 339 -0.47 -21.84 17.93
N VAL A 340 0.23 -20.79 18.37
CA VAL A 340 -0.24 -19.90 19.45
C VAL A 340 -0.43 -18.48 18.91
N PRO A 341 -1.67 -17.96 18.82
CA PRO A 341 -1.92 -16.57 18.43
C PRO A 341 -1.25 -15.57 19.38
N MET A 342 -0.54 -14.58 18.83
CA MET A 342 0.04 -13.49 19.61
C MET A 342 -0.95 -12.32 19.70
N GLY A 343 -1.36 -11.92 20.91
CA GLY A 343 -2.23 -10.76 21.12
C GLY A 343 -3.74 -11.03 21.07
N ASN A 344 -4.18 -12.26 21.43
CA ASN A 344 -5.59 -12.62 21.65
C ASN A 344 -6.56 -12.31 20.49
N TRP A 345 -6.05 -12.28 19.25
CA TRP A 345 -6.88 -12.07 18.05
C TRP A 345 -7.62 -13.33 17.61
N ALA A 346 -7.09 -14.49 18.02
CA ALA A 346 -7.73 -15.77 17.89
C ALA A 346 -7.59 -16.59 19.17
N THR A 347 -8.48 -17.56 19.38
CA THR A 347 -8.34 -18.55 20.44
C THR A 347 -7.19 -19.52 20.09
N PRO A 348 -6.30 -19.80 21.05
CA PRO A 348 -5.33 -20.88 20.92
C PRO A 348 -6.09 -22.21 21.04
N ASP A 349 -6.64 -22.70 19.94
CA ASP A 349 -7.09 -24.08 19.89
C ASP A 349 -5.88 -25.03 19.87
N THR A 350 -6.13 -26.32 20.14
CA THR A 350 -5.13 -27.39 20.06
C THR A 350 -4.63 -27.68 18.63
N VAL A 351 -4.53 -26.65 17.79
CA VAL A 351 -4.07 -26.73 16.41
C VAL A 351 -2.57 -26.92 16.39
N THR A 352 -2.15 -27.94 15.65
CA THR A 352 -0.75 -28.30 15.51
C THR A 352 -0.36 -28.32 14.05
N LEU A 353 0.74 -27.66 13.73
CA LEU A 353 1.40 -27.69 12.44
C LEU A 353 2.42 -28.83 12.44
N THR A 354 2.29 -29.79 11.53
CA THR A 354 3.29 -30.85 11.34
C THR A 354 4.03 -30.60 10.03
N THR A 355 5.36 -30.53 10.11
CA THR A 355 6.24 -30.30 8.96
C THR A 355 6.66 -31.64 8.35
N LYS A 356 6.81 -31.68 7.03
CA LYS A 356 7.18 -32.89 6.30
C LYS A 356 8.68 -32.98 6.04
#